data_AF-A0A1Z4EMP8-F1
#
_entry.id   AF-A0A1Z4EMP8-F1
#
_cell.length_a   1.000
_cell.length_b   1.000
_cell.length_c   1.000
_cell.angle_alpha   90.00
_cell.angle_beta   90.00
_cell.angle_gamma   90.00
#
_symmetry.space_group_name_H-M   'P 1'
#
loop_
_entity.id
_entity.type
_entity.pdbx_description
1 polymer ?
#
loop_
_entity_poly.entity_id
_entity_poly.type
_entity_poly.pdbx_seq_one_letter_code
_entity_poly.pdbx_strand_id
1 'polypeptide(L)'
;MAPRVRLTNPEKVLYPVTGTTKSDVFDYYTSIAEAMLPHIAGRPATRKRWPNGVEQPSFFEKQLASSAPDWLPRASVAHRRSGTTTYPIIDSVDGLAWIAQQAALEVHVPQWRFVAEWTRSNAEELKPGPATRLVFDLDPGEGVTMAQLATVARAVRDLIADIGLATFPLTSGSKGLHLYTPLDEPVSSRGASVLAKRVAQQLEKTMPKLVTSTMTKSLRDGKIFLDWSQNNGSKTTIAPYSLRGREYPTVAAPRTWEELDDPGLTQLRYDEVLARVARDGDLLAPLDALNDQTAVPDRLTKYRSMRDASKTPEPVPSTKPAKPAAGHGNTFVIQEHHARRLHYDFRLERDGVLVSWAVPKNLPGTTSVNHLAVHTEDHPLEYGSFEGNIPKGEYGAGRVVIWDAGTYEAEKFNDSAEKGEVIVNLHGSRISGRYALIQTNGDQWLAHRMKDQKVFRFDELYPMLASEGSVMRLKASQWAFEGK
;
A
#
# COMPACT_ATOMS: atom_id res chain seq x y z
N MET A 1 23.58 11.19 12.36
CA MET A 1 23.19 11.54 10.97
C MET A 1 22.57 12.92 10.99
N ALA A 2 22.81 13.75 9.97
CA ALA A 2 22.14 15.06 9.87
C ALA A 2 20.63 14.89 9.63
N PRO A 3 19.77 15.77 10.18
CA PRO A 3 18.32 15.68 9.97
C PRO A 3 17.97 15.86 8.48
N ARG A 4 17.09 15.01 7.95
CA ARG A 4 16.69 15.04 6.53
C ARG A 4 15.83 16.25 6.15
N VAL A 5 15.21 16.91 7.14
CA VAL A 5 14.39 18.11 6.99
C VAL A 5 14.94 19.23 7.87
N ARG A 6 15.13 20.41 7.28
CA ARG A 6 15.51 21.63 8.01
C ARG A 6 14.30 22.52 8.20
N LEU A 7 13.92 22.77 9.46
CA LEU A 7 12.88 23.74 9.79
C LEU A 7 13.37 25.17 9.55
N THR A 8 12.58 25.98 8.84
CA THR A 8 12.85 27.40 8.64
C THR A 8 11.68 28.24 9.12
N ASN A 9 11.97 29.45 9.60
CA ASN A 9 11.00 30.35 10.23
C ASN A 9 10.23 29.70 11.39
N PRO A 10 10.91 29.10 12.39
CA PRO A 10 10.25 28.37 13.49
C PRO A 10 9.26 29.27 14.25
N GLU A 11 9.66 30.51 14.55
CA GLU A 11 8.85 31.52 15.27
C GLU A 11 7.69 32.10 14.45
N LYS A 12 7.51 31.70 13.19
CA LYS A 12 6.40 32.22 12.38
C LYS A 12 5.08 31.73 12.98
N VAL A 13 4.26 32.66 13.45
CA VAL A 13 2.90 32.37 13.92
C VAL A 13 2.02 31.94 12.75
N LEU A 14 1.44 30.75 12.86
CA LEU A 14 0.49 30.20 11.88
C LEU A 14 -0.96 30.30 12.37
N TYR A 15 -1.20 30.36 13.68
CA TYR A 15 -2.52 30.59 14.28
C TYR A 15 -2.49 31.79 15.22
N PRO A 16 -2.83 33.00 14.75
CA PRO A 16 -2.70 34.23 15.52
C PRO A 16 -3.43 34.21 16.88
N VAL A 17 -4.65 33.69 16.92
CA VAL A 17 -5.50 33.66 18.12
C VAL A 17 -4.87 32.87 19.27
N THR A 18 -4.05 31.86 18.97
CA THR A 18 -3.41 31.01 19.99
C THR A 18 -1.91 31.21 20.08
N GLY A 19 -1.32 32.06 19.22
CA GLY A 19 0.12 32.20 19.07
C GLY A 19 0.82 30.96 18.50
N THR A 20 0.10 29.93 18.05
CA THR A 20 0.71 28.67 17.59
C THR A 20 1.63 28.92 16.40
N THR A 21 2.89 28.57 16.58
CA THR A 21 4.00 28.80 15.65
C THR A 21 4.20 27.64 14.69
N LYS A 22 5.10 27.83 13.72
CA LYS A 22 5.52 26.77 12.82
C LYS A 22 6.33 25.69 13.55
N SER A 23 7.07 26.05 14.61
CA SER A 23 7.74 25.06 15.47
C SER A 23 6.72 24.17 16.16
N ASP A 24 5.66 24.73 16.73
CA ASP A 24 4.60 23.95 17.39
C ASP A 24 3.92 22.96 16.42
N VAL A 25 3.66 23.40 15.19
CA VAL A 25 3.11 22.53 14.13
C VAL A 25 4.09 21.41 13.75
N PHE A 26 5.38 21.69 13.73
CA PHE A 26 6.43 20.71 13.47
C PHE A 26 6.52 19.69 14.60
N ASP A 27 6.52 20.15 15.85
CA ASP A 27 6.59 19.31 17.04
C ASP A 27 5.33 18.43 17.15
N TYR A 28 4.15 18.97 16.86
CA TYR A 28 2.92 18.19 16.78
C TYR A 28 3.01 17.05 15.75
N TYR A 29 3.34 17.38 14.49
CA TYR A 29 3.34 16.37 13.41
C TYR A 29 4.40 15.29 13.59
N THR A 30 5.53 15.64 14.19
CA THR A 30 6.59 14.66 14.50
C THR A 30 6.24 13.80 15.71
N SER A 31 5.57 14.37 16.72
CA SER A 31 5.15 13.63 17.93
C SER A 31 3.96 12.71 17.68
N ILE A 32 3.00 13.11 16.83
CA ILE A 32 1.81 12.32 16.50
C ILE A 32 2.07 11.24 15.44
N ALA A 33 3.30 11.18 14.91
CA ALA A 33 3.62 10.39 13.72
C ALA A 33 3.29 8.90 13.87
N GLU A 34 3.58 8.30 15.03
CA GLU A 34 3.31 6.88 15.29
C GLU A 34 1.81 6.54 15.15
N ALA A 35 0.92 7.42 15.62
CA ALA A 35 -0.52 7.24 15.48
C ALA A 35 -1.05 7.68 14.10
N MET A 36 -0.46 8.71 13.48
CA MET A 36 -0.96 9.24 12.21
C MET A 36 -0.57 8.40 10.98
N LEU A 37 0.67 7.91 10.94
CA LEU A 37 1.25 7.26 9.77
C LEU A 37 0.48 6.03 9.29
N PRO A 38 0.00 5.10 10.16
CA PRO A 38 -0.78 3.94 9.72
C PRO A 38 -1.98 4.30 8.82
N HIS A 39 -2.61 5.45 9.07
CA HIS A 39 -3.83 5.88 8.38
C HIS A 39 -3.59 6.65 7.07
N ILE A 40 -2.36 7.09 6.80
CA ILE A 40 -1.99 7.86 5.60
C ILE A 40 -0.96 7.15 4.72
N ALA A 41 -0.20 6.20 5.27
CA ALA A 41 0.82 5.46 4.54
C ALA A 41 0.21 4.75 3.31
N GLY A 42 0.95 4.76 2.20
CA GLY A 42 0.50 4.21 0.92
C GLY A 42 -0.58 5.02 0.20
N ARG A 43 -1.01 6.19 0.72
CA ARG A 43 -2.06 7.02 0.11
C ARG A 43 -1.43 8.29 -0.51
N PRO A 44 -1.94 8.82 -1.65
CA PRO A 44 -1.49 10.11 -2.17
C PRO A 44 -1.90 11.24 -1.24
N ALA A 45 -0.93 11.98 -0.72
CA ALA A 45 -1.18 13.09 0.19
C ALA A 45 -1.41 14.40 -0.59
N THR A 46 -2.64 14.90 -0.53
CA THR A 46 -2.97 16.27 -0.95
C THR A 46 -2.72 17.21 0.23
N ARG A 47 -1.92 18.26 0.02
CA ARG A 47 -1.56 19.21 1.06
C ARG A 47 -2.40 20.47 0.93
N LYS A 48 -2.99 20.95 2.01
CA LYS A 48 -3.55 22.30 2.04
C LYS A 48 -2.66 23.20 2.88
N ARG A 49 -2.14 24.25 2.26
CA ARG A 49 -1.03 25.04 2.80
C ARG A 49 -1.47 26.45 3.17
N TRP A 50 -0.94 26.93 4.29
CA TRP A 50 -1.04 28.31 4.76
C TRP A 50 0.37 28.85 5.06
N PRO A 51 1.16 29.23 4.04
CA PRO A 51 2.55 29.65 4.24
C PRO A 51 2.73 30.83 5.20
N ASN A 52 1.68 31.64 5.38
CA ASN A 52 1.65 32.83 6.22
C ASN A 52 0.53 32.77 7.30
N GLY A 53 0.08 31.57 7.66
CA GLY A 53 -0.92 31.37 8.72
C GLY A 53 -2.38 31.45 8.26
N VAL A 54 -3.29 31.05 9.15
CA VAL A 54 -4.70 30.73 8.86
C VAL A 54 -5.57 31.92 8.44
N GLU A 55 -5.15 33.15 8.76
CA GLU A 55 -5.80 34.39 8.34
C GLU A 55 -5.41 34.83 6.92
N GLN A 56 -4.39 34.19 6.34
CA GLN A 56 -3.90 34.48 4.99
C GLN A 56 -4.40 33.45 3.97
N PRO A 57 -4.31 33.73 2.66
CA PRO A 57 -4.77 32.81 1.63
C PRO A 57 -4.15 31.42 1.73
N SER A 58 -4.99 30.41 1.48
CA SER A 58 -4.61 29.01 1.43
C SER A 58 -4.74 28.43 0.04
N PHE A 59 -4.03 27.35 -0.26
CA PHE A 59 -4.21 26.62 -1.50
C PHE A 59 -4.07 25.11 -1.29
N PHE A 60 -4.81 24.36 -2.11
CA PHE A 60 -4.66 22.92 -2.24
C PHE A 60 -3.54 22.61 -3.23
N GLU A 61 -2.59 21.79 -2.81
CA GLU A 61 -1.46 21.36 -3.60
C GLU A 61 -1.49 19.84 -3.75
N LYS A 62 -1.80 19.39 -4.97
CA LYS A 62 -1.85 17.98 -5.34
C LYS A 62 -0.53 17.54 -5.94
N GLN A 63 -0.12 18.20 -7.03
CA GLN A 63 1.15 17.95 -7.69
C GLN A 63 2.32 18.17 -6.72
N LEU A 64 3.25 17.22 -6.71
CA LEU A 64 4.52 17.36 -6.02
C LEU A 64 5.44 18.28 -6.84
N ALA A 65 5.97 19.32 -6.21
CA ALA A 65 6.89 20.25 -6.86
C ALA A 65 8.20 19.54 -7.24
N SER A 66 8.86 19.99 -8.31
CA SER A 66 10.17 19.47 -8.73
C SER A 66 11.29 19.71 -7.71
N SER A 67 11.11 20.70 -6.82
CA SER A 67 12.01 21.00 -5.70
C SER A 67 11.78 20.14 -4.45
N ALA A 68 10.81 19.22 -4.48
CA ALA A 68 10.57 18.32 -3.36
C ALA A 68 11.75 17.33 -3.18
N PRO A 69 12.10 16.95 -1.94
CA PRO A 69 13.25 16.10 -1.69
C PRO A 69 13.17 14.74 -2.40
N ASP A 70 14.28 14.25 -2.95
CA ASP A 70 14.32 12.99 -3.71
C ASP A 70 14.01 11.76 -2.87
N TRP A 71 14.28 11.82 -1.57
CA TRP A 71 13.97 10.72 -0.63
C TRP A 71 12.46 10.58 -0.37
N LEU A 72 11.63 11.56 -0.73
CA LEU A 72 10.19 11.53 -0.46
C LEU A 72 9.49 10.59 -1.46
N PRO A 73 8.87 9.49 -0.99
CA PRO A 73 8.17 8.56 -1.85
C PRO A 73 7.06 9.25 -2.63
N ARG A 74 6.85 8.83 -3.88
CA ARG A 74 5.92 9.47 -4.80
C ARG A 74 5.34 8.48 -5.79
N ALA A 75 4.10 8.73 -6.19
CA ALA A 75 3.42 7.94 -7.21
C ALA A 75 2.50 8.83 -8.04
N SER A 76 2.21 8.37 -9.26
CA SER A 76 1.46 9.13 -10.25
C SER A 76 0.05 8.58 -10.42
N VAL A 77 -0.93 9.49 -10.49
CA VAL A 77 -2.33 9.16 -10.78
C VAL A 77 -2.71 9.77 -12.12
N ALA A 78 -3.14 8.92 -13.06
CA ALA A 78 -3.69 9.37 -14.33
C ALA A 78 -5.15 9.80 -14.15
N HIS A 79 -5.45 11.06 -14.45
CA HIS A 79 -6.79 11.62 -14.41
C HIS A 79 -7.34 11.80 -15.83
N ARG A 80 -8.55 11.30 -16.09
CA ARG A 80 -9.17 11.31 -17.44
C ARG A 80 -9.21 12.67 -18.15
N ARG A 81 -9.22 13.79 -17.42
CA ARG A 81 -9.40 15.15 -17.97
C ARG A 81 -8.20 16.08 -17.79
N SER A 82 -7.34 15.83 -16.80
CA SER A 82 -6.30 16.78 -16.38
C SER A 82 -4.88 16.23 -16.50
N GLY A 83 -4.72 15.10 -17.21
CA GLY A 83 -3.43 14.43 -17.36
C GLY A 83 -3.00 13.68 -16.10
N THR A 84 -1.69 13.55 -15.91
CA THR A 84 -1.09 12.81 -14.79
C THR A 84 -0.69 13.77 -13.68
N THR A 85 -0.96 13.39 -12.42
CA THR A 85 -0.51 14.14 -11.25
C THR A 85 0.34 13.24 -10.37
N THR A 86 1.54 13.69 -10.01
CA THR A 86 2.43 12.99 -9.09
C THR A 86 2.20 13.52 -7.68
N TYR A 87 1.90 12.63 -6.74
CA TYR A 87 1.64 12.96 -5.34
C TYR A 87 2.79 12.44 -4.47
N PRO A 88 3.10 13.12 -3.35
CA PRO A 88 3.90 12.52 -2.29
C PRO A 88 3.09 11.45 -1.56
N ILE A 89 3.79 10.43 -1.07
CA ILE A 89 3.28 9.45 -0.11
C ILE A 89 4.03 9.73 1.20
N ILE A 90 3.30 9.93 2.28
CA ILE A 90 3.87 10.23 3.60
C ILE A 90 3.81 8.95 4.43
N ASP A 91 4.96 8.33 4.66
CA ASP A 91 5.12 7.03 5.31
C ASP A 91 6.22 7.04 6.39
N SER A 92 6.69 8.23 6.79
CA SER A 92 7.77 8.40 7.75
C SER A 92 7.62 9.69 8.55
N VAL A 93 8.27 9.72 9.72
CA VAL A 93 8.37 10.91 10.58
C VAL A 93 9.01 12.07 9.81
N ASP A 94 10.04 11.80 9.00
CA ASP A 94 10.66 12.80 8.12
C ASP A 94 9.67 13.37 7.09
N GLY A 95 8.76 12.54 6.56
CA GLY A 95 7.68 12.99 5.68
C GLY A 95 6.73 13.97 6.38
N LEU A 96 6.36 13.70 7.64
CA LEU A 96 5.52 14.59 8.45
C LEU A 96 6.27 15.88 8.86
N ALA A 97 7.56 15.78 9.16
CA ALA A 97 8.42 16.93 9.35
C ALA A 97 8.46 17.84 8.10
N TRP A 98 8.49 17.24 6.90
CA TRP A 98 8.39 17.98 5.63
C TRP A 98 7.01 18.64 5.45
N ILE A 99 5.92 17.95 5.80
CA ILE A 99 4.56 18.53 5.81
C ILE A 99 4.51 19.80 6.67
N ALA A 100 5.03 19.73 7.90
CA ALA A 100 5.09 20.88 8.80
C ALA A 100 5.98 22.01 8.24
N GLN A 101 7.15 21.68 7.71
CA GLN A 101 8.07 22.64 7.08
C GLN A 101 7.41 23.38 5.90
N GLN A 102 6.51 22.72 5.16
CA GLN A 102 5.78 23.33 4.04
C GLN A 102 4.57 24.18 4.48
N ALA A 103 4.31 24.28 5.79
CA ALA A 103 3.09 24.85 6.37
C ALA A 103 1.81 24.20 5.78
N ALA A 104 1.89 22.90 5.49
CA ALA A 104 0.75 22.10 5.07
C ALA A 104 -0.06 21.71 6.31
N LEU A 105 -0.88 22.66 6.79
CA LEU A 105 -1.69 22.47 7.99
C LEU A 105 -2.67 21.32 7.84
N GLU A 106 -3.22 21.07 6.65
CA GLU A 106 -4.13 19.94 6.44
C GLU A 106 -3.53 18.92 5.46
N VAL A 107 -3.57 17.64 5.85
CA VAL A 107 -3.26 16.48 5.01
C VAL A 107 -4.56 15.80 4.62
N HIS A 108 -4.78 15.62 3.32
CA HIS A 108 -5.99 14.99 2.76
C HIS A 108 -5.60 13.75 1.96
N VAL A 109 -6.29 12.63 2.21
CA VAL A 109 -6.01 11.33 1.58
C VAL A 109 -7.30 10.68 1.05
N PRO A 110 -7.24 9.86 -0.01
CA PRO A 110 -8.36 9.04 -0.44
C PRO A 110 -8.51 7.79 0.43
N GLN A 111 -9.59 7.05 0.20
CA GLN A 111 -9.89 5.80 0.93
C GLN A 111 -9.20 4.55 0.38
N TRP A 112 -8.51 4.66 -0.75
CA TRP A 112 -7.68 3.62 -1.36
C TRP A 112 -6.18 3.84 -1.06
N ARG A 113 -5.38 2.79 -1.28
CA ARG A 113 -3.91 2.81 -1.22
C ARG A 113 -3.32 2.51 -2.60
N PHE A 114 -2.11 2.99 -2.87
CA PHE A 114 -1.33 2.51 -3.99
C PHE A 114 -1.01 1.03 -3.80
N VAL A 115 -1.03 0.28 -4.90
CA VAL A 115 -0.61 -1.11 -4.97
C VAL A 115 0.48 -1.20 -6.04
N ALA A 116 1.50 -1.98 -5.76
CA ALA A 116 2.57 -2.26 -6.70
C ALA A 116 2.07 -3.21 -7.80
N GLU A 117 2.19 -2.77 -9.05
CA GLU A 117 2.00 -3.62 -10.22
C GLU A 117 3.33 -3.78 -10.95
N TRP A 118 3.70 -5.03 -11.24
CA TRP A 118 4.87 -5.33 -12.06
C TRP A 118 4.54 -5.15 -13.54
N THR A 119 5.24 -4.22 -14.18
CA THR A 119 5.06 -3.96 -15.61
C THR A 119 5.93 -4.90 -16.46
N ARG A 120 5.56 -5.06 -17.74
CA ARG A 120 6.35 -5.84 -18.73
C ARG A 120 7.77 -5.32 -18.95
N SER A 121 8.09 -4.11 -18.46
CA SER A 121 9.42 -3.49 -18.51
C SER A 121 10.23 -3.71 -17.23
N ASN A 122 9.85 -4.65 -16.37
CA ASN A 122 10.52 -4.95 -15.09
C ASN A 122 10.63 -3.73 -14.14
N ALA A 123 9.73 -2.76 -14.29
CA ALA A 123 9.61 -1.63 -13.39
C ALA A 123 8.38 -1.82 -12.51
N GLU A 124 8.57 -1.73 -11.20
CA GLU A 124 7.48 -1.60 -10.23
C GLU A 124 6.79 -0.26 -10.46
N GLU A 125 5.49 -0.30 -10.78
CA GLU A 125 4.67 0.90 -10.89
C GLU A 125 3.57 0.90 -9.84
N LEU A 126 3.51 1.97 -9.05
CA LEU A 126 2.45 2.17 -8.07
C LEU A 126 1.18 2.66 -8.76
N LYS A 127 0.12 1.86 -8.71
CA LYS A 127 -1.21 2.20 -9.25
C LYS A 127 -2.25 2.38 -8.14
N PRO A 128 -3.28 3.21 -8.34
CA PRO A 128 -4.41 3.28 -7.42
C PRO A 128 -5.08 1.91 -7.26
N GLY A 129 -5.06 1.37 -6.04
CA GLY A 129 -5.66 0.09 -5.68
C GLY A 129 -7.12 0.20 -5.21
N PRO A 130 -7.63 -0.86 -4.56
CA PRO A 130 -8.97 -0.86 -3.98
C PRO A 130 -9.08 0.07 -2.76
N ALA A 131 -10.32 0.46 -2.44
CA ALA A 131 -10.66 1.09 -1.18
C ALA A 131 -10.47 0.09 -0.04
N THR A 132 -9.79 0.54 1.01
CA THR A 132 -9.43 -0.23 2.22
C THR A 132 -10.39 0.06 3.36
N ARG A 133 -11.10 1.19 3.28
CA ARG A 133 -12.06 1.66 4.28
C ARG A 133 -13.16 2.47 3.61
N LEU A 134 -14.32 2.57 4.25
CA LEU A 134 -15.33 3.57 3.94
C LEU A 134 -15.12 4.82 4.79
N VAL A 135 -15.65 5.94 4.31
CA VAL A 135 -15.77 7.17 5.08
C VAL A 135 -17.18 7.74 4.95
N PHE A 136 -17.73 8.26 6.04
CA PHE A 136 -18.95 9.05 6.06
C PHE A 136 -18.64 10.40 6.68
N ASP A 137 -18.87 11.48 5.93
CA ASP A 137 -18.68 12.83 6.42
C ASP A 137 -20.05 13.42 6.80
N LEU A 138 -20.23 13.68 8.10
CA LEU A 138 -21.48 14.18 8.67
C LEU A 138 -21.35 15.69 8.85
N ASP A 139 -21.90 16.41 7.88
CA ASP A 139 -21.90 17.87 7.83
C ASP A 139 -23.17 18.43 8.49
N PRO A 140 -23.06 19.21 9.60
CA PRO A 140 -24.22 19.84 10.19
C PRO A 140 -24.74 20.98 9.31
N GLY A 141 -26.04 20.95 9.01
CA GLY A 141 -26.78 22.10 8.52
C GLY A 141 -26.92 23.21 9.57
N GLU A 142 -27.54 24.31 9.18
CA GLU A 142 -27.83 25.39 10.11
C GLU A 142 -28.73 24.91 11.27
N GLY A 143 -28.44 25.35 12.49
CA GLY A 143 -29.17 24.96 13.70
C GLY A 143 -28.90 23.54 14.23
N VAL A 144 -28.11 22.71 13.52
CA VAL A 144 -27.80 21.35 13.97
C VAL A 144 -26.75 21.35 15.08
N THR A 145 -27.03 20.63 16.15
CA THR A 145 -26.16 20.48 17.32
C THR A 145 -25.22 19.26 17.21
N MET A 146 -24.16 19.25 18.01
CA MET A 146 -23.25 18.11 18.09
C MET A 146 -23.95 16.83 18.60
N ALA A 147 -24.91 16.97 19.51
CA ALA A 147 -25.73 15.85 20.00
C ALA A 147 -26.57 15.20 18.89
N GLN A 148 -27.11 15.99 17.96
CA GLN A 148 -27.79 15.47 16.78
C GLN A 148 -26.81 14.75 15.84
N LEU A 149 -25.61 15.29 15.63
CA LEU A 149 -24.56 14.63 14.86
C LEU A 149 -24.20 13.27 15.46
N ALA A 150 -24.00 13.19 16.78
CA ALA A 150 -23.71 11.94 17.47
C ALA A 150 -24.85 10.92 17.36
N THR A 151 -26.11 11.39 17.40
CA THR A 151 -27.29 10.53 17.20
C THR A 151 -27.31 9.91 15.81
N VAL A 152 -27.04 10.70 14.76
CA VAL A 152 -26.93 10.18 13.39
C VAL A 152 -25.69 9.29 13.23
N ALA A 153 -24.58 9.62 13.90
CA ALA A 153 -23.36 8.81 13.85
C ALA A 153 -23.59 7.40 14.42
N ARG A 154 -24.32 7.28 15.53
CA ARG A 154 -24.73 5.97 16.08
C ARG A 154 -25.63 5.21 15.13
N ALA A 155 -26.58 5.88 14.49
CA ALA A 155 -27.43 5.24 13.48
C ALA A 155 -26.63 4.73 12.26
N VAL A 156 -25.58 5.44 11.84
CA VAL A 156 -24.63 4.93 10.83
C VAL A 156 -23.89 3.70 11.35
N ARG A 157 -23.33 3.77 12.57
CA ARG A 157 -22.63 2.63 13.19
C ARG A 157 -23.51 1.39 13.25
N ASP A 158 -24.75 1.53 13.67
CA ASP A 158 -25.66 0.39 13.86
C ASP A 158 -25.99 -0.27 12.51
N LEU A 159 -26.25 0.51 11.45
CA LEU A 159 -26.44 -0.04 10.08
C LEU A 159 -25.19 -0.70 9.50
N ILE A 160 -24.01 -0.19 9.86
CA ILE A 160 -22.74 -0.78 9.43
C ILE A 160 -22.44 -2.07 10.23
N ALA A 161 -22.83 -2.12 11.51
CA ALA A 161 -22.72 -3.30 12.34
C ALA A 161 -23.64 -4.44 11.85
N ASP A 162 -24.83 -4.12 11.33
CA ASP A 162 -25.75 -5.10 10.71
C ASP A 162 -25.13 -5.84 9.51
N ILE A 163 -24.12 -5.26 8.85
CA ILE A 163 -23.34 -5.90 7.77
C ILE A 163 -21.99 -6.46 8.25
N GLY A 164 -21.79 -6.55 9.56
CA GLY A 164 -20.62 -7.19 10.18
C GLY A 164 -19.38 -6.31 10.29
N LEU A 165 -19.47 -5.00 10.03
CA LEU A 165 -18.30 -4.11 10.01
C LEU A 165 -18.25 -3.19 11.24
N ALA A 166 -17.04 -2.86 11.69
CA ALA A 166 -16.82 -1.90 12.77
C ALA A 166 -16.86 -0.45 12.27
N THR A 167 -17.23 0.51 13.13
CA THR A 167 -17.20 1.94 12.80
C THR A 167 -16.45 2.74 13.86
N PHE A 168 -15.59 3.64 13.42
CA PHE A 168 -14.72 4.47 14.26
C PHE A 168 -15.05 5.96 14.07
N PRO A 169 -15.40 6.70 15.14
CA PRO A 169 -15.76 8.10 15.04
C PRO A 169 -14.57 9.04 15.25
N LEU A 170 -14.57 10.13 14.49
CA LEU A 170 -13.66 11.25 14.68
C LEU A 170 -14.46 12.56 14.69
N THR A 171 -14.14 13.44 15.62
CA THR A 171 -14.50 14.85 15.44
C THR A 171 -13.63 15.44 14.33
N SER A 172 -14.25 16.03 13.30
CA SER A 172 -13.53 16.48 12.08
C SER A 172 -12.44 17.53 12.35
N GLY A 173 -12.50 18.22 13.49
CA GLY A 173 -11.73 19.41 13.82
C GLY A 173 -12.36 20.70 13.27
N SER A 174 -13.47 20.63 12.52
CA SER A 174 -14.19 21.82 12.06
C SER A 174 -15.58 21.89 12.67
N LYS A 175 -16.60 21.40 11.96
CA LYS A 175 -18.00 21.49 12.42
C LYS A 175 -18.64 20.12 12.60
N GLY A 176 -18.27 19.15 11.76
CA GLY A 176 -18.90 17.84 11.70
C GLY A 176 -18.11 16.71 12.35
N LEU A 177 -18.55 15.49 12.03
CA LEU A 177 -17.93 14.22 12.40
C LEU A 177 -17.54 13.45 11.14
N HIS A 178 -16.44 12.71 11.19
CA HIS A 178 -16.11 11.68 10.20
C HIS A 178 -16.25 10.31 10.84
N LEU A 179 -16.81 9.35 10.11
CA LEU A 179 -16.87 7.96 10.52
C LEU A 179 -16.09 7.12 9.51
N TYR A 180 -15.19 6.27 10.01
CA TYR A 180 -14.47 5.32 9.18
C TYR A 180 -14.85 3.89 9.52
N THR A 181 -14.87 3.04 8.50
CA THR A 181 -15.20 1.63 8.61
C THR A 181 -14.16 0.84 7.81
N PRO A 182 -13.34 -0.02 8.43
CA PRO A 182 -12.46 -0.90 7.67
C PRO A 182 -13.29 -1.85 6.81
N LEU A 183 -12.77 -2.20 5.64
CA LEU A 183 -13.33 -3.26 4.81
C LEU A 183 -12.46 -4.50 4.98
N ASP A 184 -13.07 -5.60 5.42
CA ASP A 184 -12.37 -6.89 5.58
C ASP A 184 -11.78 -7.37 4.25
N GLU A 185 -12.55 -7.20 3.17
CA GLU A 185 -12.11 -7.40 1.80
C GLU A 185 -12.06 -6.05 1.06
N PRO A 186 -10.89 -5.61 0.57
CA PRO A 186 -10.80 -4.38 -0.20
C PRO A 186 -11.67 -4.41 -1.45
N VAL A 187 -12.46 -3.35 -1.67
CA VAL A 187 -13.37 -3.25 -2.81
C VAL A 187 -12.98 -2.10 -3.73
N SER A 188 -13.41 -2.12 -5.00
CA SER A 188 -13.20 -0.95 -5.87
C SER A 188 -13.79 0.33 -5.25
N SER A 189 -13.15 1.50 -5.45
CA SER A 189 -13.68 2.79 -4.95
C SER A 189 -15.12 3.07 -5.43
N ARG A 190 -15.49 2.56 -6.62
CA ARG A 190 -16.87 2.63 -7.13
C ARG A 190 -17.83 1.76 -6.29
N GLY A 191 -17.43 0.55 -5.94
CA GLY A 191 -18.19 -0.33 -5.05
C GLY A 191 -18.38 0.30 -3.67
N ALA A 192 -17.30 0.83 -3.08
CA ALA A 192 -17.34 1.56 -1.82
C ALA A 192 -18.31 2.76 -1.86
N SER A 193 -18.27 3.56 -2.92
CA SER A 193 -19.21 4.68 -3.12
C SER A 193 -20.67 4.23 -3.20
N VAL A 194 -20.96 3.09 -3.86
CA VAL A 194 -22.31 2.54 -3.96
C VAL A 194 -22.82 2.07 -2.60
N LEU A 195 -21.97 1.36 -1.83
CA LEU A 195 -22.31 0.90 -0.49
C LEU A 195 -22.60 2.08 0.44
N ALA A 196 -21.68 3.05 0.52
CA ALA A 196 -21.87 4.24 1.35
C ALA A 196 -23.12 5.04 0.96
N LYS A 197 -23.41 5.16 -0.35
CA LYS A 197 -24.64 5.81 -0.82
C LYS A 197 -25.90 5.11 -0.34
N ARG A 198 -25.94 3.78 -0.40
CA ARG A 198 -27.10 3.00 0.06
C ARG A 198 -27.35 3.18 1.55
N VAL A 199 -26.30 3.17 2.36
CA VAL A 199 -26.37 3.45 3.80
C VAL A 199 -26.95 4.86 4.03
N ALA A 200 -26.42 5.87 3.33
CA ALA A 200 -26.90 7.25 3.48
C ALA A 200 -28.37 7.42 3.07
N GLN A 201 -28.81 6.78 1.98
CA GLN A 201 -30.20 6.82 1.53
C GLN A 201 -31.14 6.07 2.49
N GLN A 202 -30.68 4.97 3.07
CA GLN A 202 -31.46 4.22 4.06
C GLN A 202 -31.65 5.03 5.35
N LEU A 203 -30.61 5.76 5.79
CA LEU A 203 -30.70 6.67 6.94
C LEU A 203 -31.62 7.85 6.66
N GLU A 204 -31.52 8.47 5.49
CA GLU A 204 -32.44 9.54 5.08
C GLU A 204 -33.89 9.06 5.07
N LYS A 205 -34.16 7.83 4.64
CA LYS A 205 -35.51 7.26 4.69
C LYS A 205 -36.01 7.01 6.12
N THR A 206 -35.12 6.59 7.02
CA THR A 206 -35.47 6.24 8.42
C THR A 206 -35.57 7.49 9.30
N MET A 207 -34.75 8.51 9.03
CA MET A 207 -34.65 9.74 9.82
C MET A 207 -34.74 11.00 8.92
N PRO A 208 -35.80 11.17 8.10
CA PRO A 208 -35.87 12.21 7.05
C PRO A 208 -35.90 13.64 7.59
N LYS A 209 -36.21 13.81 8.88
CA LYS A 209 -36.18 15.10 9.58
C LYS A 209 -34.77 15.48 10.05
N LEU A 210 -33.86 14.52 10.16
CA LEU A 210 -32.51 14.72 10.70
C LEU A 210 -31.41 14.52 9.67
N VAL A 211 -31.64 13.73 8.61
CA VAL A 211 -30.63 13.37 7.62
C VAL A 211 -31.05 13.75 6.21
N THR A 212 -30.10 14.21 5.41
CA THR A 212 -30.20 14.31 3.94
C THR A 212 -28.98 13.65 3.28
N SER A 213 -29.20 12.88 2.22
CA SER A 213 -28.11 12.28 1.42
C SER A 213 -27.81 13.05 0.13
N THR A 214 -28.50 14.17 -0.08
CA THR A 214 -28.42 15.00 -1.29
C THR A 214 -27.61 16.27 -1.06
N MET A 215 -26.81 16.65 -2.06
CA MET A 215 -25.90 17.79 -1.93
C MET A 215 -26.61 19.15 -1.89
N THR A 216 -27.89 19.23 -2.26
CA THR A 216 -28.65 20.48 -2.40
C THR A 216 -28.69 21.25 -1.08
N LYS A 217 -28.03 22.42 -1.03
CA LYS A 217 -27.90 23.22 0.20
C LYS A 217 -29.24 23.65 0.80
N SER A 218 -30.25 23.96 -0.03
CA SER A 218 -31.59 24.35 0.43
C SER A 218 -32.34 23.26 1.19
N LEU A 219 -31.89 22.00 1.10
CA LEU A 219 -32.49 20.86 1.81
C LEU A 219 -31.77 20.53 3.12
N ARG A 220 -30.74 21.30 3.51
CA ARG A 220 -29.90 21.03 4.69
C ARG A 220 -30.34 21.77 5.95
N ASP A 221 -31.28 22.70 5.85
CA ASP A 221 -31.72 23.46 7.03
C ASP A 221 -32.28 22.52 8.10
N GLY A 222 -31.73 22.59 9.31
CA GLY A 222 -32.04 21.70 10.43
C GLY A 222 -31.65 20.21 10.24
N LYS A 223 -30.91 19.86 9.18
CA LYS A 223 -30.52 18.48 8.85
C LYS A 223 -29.02 18.28 8.74
N ILE A 224 -28.59 17.05 8.98
CA ILE A 224 -27.22 16.57 8.79
C ILE A 224 -27.11 16.06 7.36
N PHE A 225 -26.20 16.64 6.60
CA PHE A 225 -25.81 16.12 5.30
C PHE A 225 -24.82 14.97 5.50
N LEU A 226 -25.25 13.77 5.13
CA LEU A 226 -24.41 12.57 5.18
C LEU A 226 -23.70 12.39 3.82
N ASP A 227 -22.50 12.96 3.71
CA ASP A 227 -21.71 12.93 2.47
C ASP A 227 -21.02 11.58 2.29
N TRP A 228 -21.67 10.72 1.53
CA TRP A 228 -21.12 9.44 1.07
C TRP A 228 -20.15 9.60 -0.11
N SER A 229 -20.09 10.77 -0.76
CA SER A 229 -19.37 10.97 -2.02
C SER A 229 -17.85 10.99 -1.87
N GLN A 230 -17.35 11.16 -0.63
CA GLN A 230 -15.92 11.12 -0.30
C GLN A 230 -15.29 9.74 -0.56
N ASN A 231 -16.10 8.68 -0.70
CA ASN A 231 -15.64 7.33 -1.11
C ASN A 231 -15.28 7.23 -2.60
N ASN A 232 -15.57 8.26 -3.39
CA ASN A 232 -15.14 8.29 -4.78
C ASN A 232 -13.61 8.38 -4.87
N GLY A 233 -12.98 7.53 -5.67
CA GLY A 233 -11.51 7.47 -5.76
C GLY A 233 -10.83 8.77 -6.24
N SER A 234 -11.57 9.74 -6.76
CA SER A 234 -11.06 11.08 -7.13
C SER A 234 -11.22 12.13 -6.02
N LYS A 235 -11.86 11.78 -4.90
CA LYS A 235 -12.08 12.64 -3.73
C LYS A 235 -11.06 12.30 -2.63
N THR A 236 -10.91 13.23 -1.70
CA THR A 236 -10.00 13.09 -0.55
C THR A 236 -10.70 13.66 0.67
N THR A 237 -10.54 12.97 1.79
CA THR A 237 -11.00 13.43 3.11
C THR A 237 -9.78 13.83 3.92
N ILE A 238 -9.95 14.72 4.89
CA ILE A 238 -8.86 15.03 5.81
C ILE A 238 -8.41 13.75 6.52
N ALA A 239 -7.10 13.58 6.68
CA ALA A 239 -6.54 12.44 7.38
C ALA A 239 -6.86 12.50 8.88
N PRO A 240 -7.10 11.35 9.54
CA PRO A 240 -7.01 11.26 11.00
C PRO A 240 -5.73 11.94 11.52
N TYR A 241 -5.83 12.63 12.65
CA TYR A 241 -4.73 13.38 13.28
C TYR A 241 -4.20 14.60 12.51
N SER A 242 -4.73 14.93 11.33
CA SER A 242 -4.37 16.19 10.67
C SER A 242 -4.87 17.41 11.46
N LEU A 243 -4.04 18.45 11.55
CA LEU A 243 -4.49 19.78 11.96
C LEU A 243 -5.52 20.34 10.98
N ARG A 244 -6.24 21.38 11.42
CA ARG A 244 -7.20 22.14 10.63
C ARG A 244 -6.74 23.57 10.43
N GLY A 245 -6.80 24.05 9.19
CA GLY A 245 -6.61 25.48 8.89
C GLY A 245 -7.86 26.29 9.28
N ARG A 246 -8.03 26.51 10.58
CA ARG A 246 -9.12 27.23 11.24
C ARG A 246 -8.52 28.26 12.20
N GLU A 247 -9.38 29.03 12.86
CA GLU A 247 -8.97 30.02 13.86
C GLU A 247 -8.14 29.41 15.00
N TYR A 248 -8.57 28.24 15.48
CA TYR A 248 -7.86 27.45 16.49
C TYR A 248 -7.20 26.22 15.85
N PRO A 249 -6.05 25.74 16.37
CA PRO A 249 -5.33 24.58 15.85
C PRO A 249 -5.97 23.27 16.29
N THR A 250 -7.22 23.07 15.86
CA THR A 250 -7.99 21.84 16.08
C THR A 250 -7.54 20.73 15.15
N VAL A 251 -7.93 19.51 15.48
CA VAL A 251 -7.48 18.28 14.81
C VAL A 251 -8.68 17.43 14.39
N ALA A 252 -8.53 16.68 13.30
CA ALA A 252 -9.39 15.55 12.99
C ALA A 252 -9.13 14.40 13.99
N ALA A 253 -9.72 14.50 15.17
CA ALA A 253 -9.34 13.73 16.35
C ALA A 253 -10.22 12.49 16.56
N PRO A 254 -9.62 11.28 16.66
CA PRO A 254 -10.32 10.06 17.04
C PRO A 254 -10.95 10.11 18.42
N ARG A 255 -12.18 9.59 18.52
CA ARG A 255 -13.00 9.56 19.73
C ARG A 255 -13.49 8.15 20.00
N THR A 256 -13.81 7.88 21.25
CA THR A 256 -14.58 6.70 21.63
C THR A 256 -16.07 6.94 21.37
N TRP A 257 -16.87 5.87 21.37
CA TRP A 257 -18.33 6.01 21.26
C TRP A 257 -18.93 6.58 22.54
N GLU A 258 -18.38 6.30 23.72
CA GLU A 258 -18.82 6.89 24.99
C GLU A 258 -18.65 8.42 25.00
N GLU A 259 -17.57 8.93 24.41
CA GLU A 259 -17.39 10.38 24.28
C GLU A 259 -18.44 11.04 23.38
N LEU A 260 -19.00 10.32 22.42
CA LEU A 260 -20.08 10.81 21.57
C LEU A 260 -21.42 10.93 22.32
N ASP A 261 -21.52 10.36 23.52
CA ASP A 261 -22.70 10.50 24.38
C ASP A 261 -22.58 11.74 25.30
N ASP A 262 -21.41 12.38 25.37
CA ASP A 262 -21.21 13.59 26.16
C ASP A 262 -21.93 14.80 25.51
N PRO A 263 -22.90 15.44 26.19
CA PRO A 263 -23.52 16.67 25.68
C PRO A 263 -22.53 17.83 25.52
N GLY A 264 -21.38 17.78 26.21
CA GLY A 264 -20.26 18.70 26.09
C GLY A 264 -19.28 18.38 24.96
N LEU A 265 -19.61 17.48 24.02
CA LEU A 265 -18.72 17.10 22.91
C LEU A 265 -18.27 18.31 22.09
N THR A 266 -16.96 18.59 22.13
CA THR A 266 -16.30 19.64 21.34
C THR A 266 -15.23 19.05 20.41
N GLN A 267 -14.78 19.88 19.47
CA GLN A 267 -13.58 19.63 18.67
C GLN A 267 -12.34 19.75 19.57
N LEU A 268 -11.33 18.91 19.34
CA LEU A 268 -10.11 18.90 20.15
C LEU A 268 -8.98 19.69 19.48
N ARG A 269 -8.20 20.40 20.31
CA ARG A 269 -6.93 21.02 19.93
C ARG A 269 -5.79 20.01 19.85
N TYR A 270 -4.72 20.38 19.17
CA TYR A 270 -3.55 19.53 18.99
C TYR A 270 -2.88 19.11 20.31
N ASP A 271 -2.84 20.00 21.30
CA ASP A 271 -2.27 19.75 22.62
C ASP A 271 -3.07 18.69 23.40
N GLU A 272 -4.40 18.78 23.35
CA GLU A 272 -5.31 17.78 23.92
C GLU A 272 -5.16 16.41 23.23
N VAL A 273 -4.98 16.40 21.91
CA VAL A 273 -4.78 15.17 21.13
C VAL A 273 -3.48 14.48 21.50
N LEU A 274 -2.37 15.22 21.65
CA LEU A 274 -1.09 14.65 22.08
C LEU A 274 -1.21 14.02 23.46
N ALA A 275 -1.85 14.72 24.42
CA ALA A 275 -2.07 14.20 25.76
C ALA A 275 -2.93 12.92 25.75
N ARG A 276 -3.92 12.84 24.87
CA ARG A 276 -4.78 11.66 24.71
C ARG A 276 -4.03 10.48 24.10
N VAL A 277 -3.26 10.69 23.02
CA VAL A 277 -2.49 9.60 22.41
C VAL A 277 -1.43 9.07 23.36
N ALA A 278 -0.80 9.93 24.16
CA ALA A 278 0.13 9.48 25.20
C ALA A 278 -0.55 8.62 26.28
N ARG A 279 -1.84 8.85 26.56
CA ARG A 279 -2.61 8.12 27.58
C ARG A 279 -3.22 6.82 27.04
N ASP A 280 -3.85 6.89 25.87
CA ASP A 280 -4.74 5.85 25.35
C ASP A 280 -4.16 5.13 24.11
N GLY A 281 -3.09 5.64 23.53
CA GLY A 281 -2.58 5.20 22.23
C GLY A 281 -3.45 5.65 21.06
N ASP A 282 -3.37 4.90 19.96
CA ASP A 282 -4.17 5.14 18.75
C ASP A 282 -5.55 4.44 18.85
N LEU A 283 -6.61 5.23 19.02
CA LEU A 283 -8.00 4.73 19.05
C LEU A 283 -8.46 4.16 17.70
N LEU A 284 -7.74 4.46 16.62
CA LEU A 284 -7.98 3.92 15.28
C LEU A 284 -7.05 2.75 14.94
N ALA A 285 -6.27 2.22 15.88
CA ALA A 285 -5.32 1.14 15.59
C ALA A 285 -5.94 -0.02 14.76
N PRO A 286 -7.19 -0.47 15.00
CA PRO A 286 -7.80 -1.52 14.19
C PRO A 286 -8.20 -1.12 12.76
N LEU A 287 -8.36 0.19 12.46
CA LEU A 287 -8.91 0.70 11.20
C LEU A 287 -8.06 0.33 9.98
N ASP A 288 -6.74 0.48 10.10
CA ASP A 288 -5.81 0.17 9.01
C ASP A 288 -4.92 -1.05 9.33
N ALA A 289 -5.04 -1.66 10.52
CA ALA A 289 -4.35 -2.90 10.89
C ALA A 289 -4.82 -4.11 10.08
N LEU A 290 -6.12 -4.21 9.77
CA LEU A 290 -6.66 -5.29 8.91
C LEU A 290 -6.15 -5.21 7.47
N ASN A 291 -5.73 -4.02 7.05
CA ASN A 291 -5.16 -3.74 5.73
C ASN A 291 -3.62 -3.65 5.76
N ASP A 292 -3.00 -3.99 6.88
CA ASP A 292 -1.55 -4.15 7.00
C ASP A 292 -1.12 -5.47 6.35
N GLN A 293 -1.62 -5.75 5.15
CA GLN A 293 -0.93 -6.58 4.16
C GLN A 293 0.33 -5.86 3.62
N THR A 294 0.66 -4.68 4.15
CA THR A 294 2.01 -4.09 4.13
C THR A 294 2.94 -4.66 5.19
N ALA A 295 2.43 -5.30 6.25
CA ALA A 295 3.16 -6.36 6.90
C ALA A 295 3.02 -7.59 6.00
N VAL A 296 4.02 -7.79 5.13
CA VAL A 296 4.34 -9.15 4.68
C VAL A 296 4.23 -10.02 5.94
N PRO A 297 3.36 -11.07 5.96
CA PRO A 297 3.33 -12.01 7.08
C PRO A 297 4.78 -12.33 7.40
N ASP A 298 5.17 -12.45 8.67
CA ASP A 298 6.57 -12.73 8.96
C ASP A 298 6.90 -14.15 8.45
N ARG A 299 7.27 -14.22 7.17
CA ARG A 299 7.49 -15.41 6.35
C ARG A 299 8.64 -16.24 6.92
N LEU A 300 9.51 -15.59 7.69
CA LEU A 300 10.63 -16.18 8.41
C LEU A 300 10.28 -16.72 9.80
N THR A 301 9.02 -16.62 10.26
CA THR A 301 8.60 -17.16 11.58
C THR A 301 8.88 -18.65 11.68
N LYS A 302 8.49 -19.41 10.64
CA LYS A 302 8.75 -20.85 10.59
C LYS A 302 10.26 -21.13 10.59
N TYR A 303 11.02 -20.41 9.75
CA TYR A 303 12.49 -20.53 9.68
C TYR A 303 13.17 -20.30 11.04
N ARG A 304 12.87 -19.18 11.71
CA ARG A 304 13.45 -18.86 13.03
C ARG A 304 13.06 -19.87 14.10
N SER A 305 11.83 -20.40 14.07
CA SER A 305 11.40 -21.42 15.04
C SER A 305 12.16 -22.75 14.92
N MET A 306 12.79 -22.99 13.76
CA MET A 306 13.48 -24.23 13.43
C MET A 306 14.99 -24.13 13.59
N ARG A 307 15.54 -22.99 14.04
CA ARG A 307 16.98 -22.77 14.19
C ARG A 307 17.33 -22.19 15.55
N ASP A 308 18.47 -22.63 16.07
CA ASP A 308 19.10 -22.07 17.25
C ASP A 308 20.40 -21.37 16.80
N ALA A 309 20.40 -20.03 16.85
CA ALA A 309 21.53 -19.21 16.39
C ALA A 309 22.85 -19.51 17.13
N SER A 310 22.79 -20.17 18.29
CA SER A 310 23.98 -20.59 19.03
C SER A 310 24.58 -21.92 18.54
N LYS A 311 23.86 -22.67 17.69
CA LYS A 311 24.21 -24.04 17.27
C LYS A 311 24.39 -24.22 15.77
N THR A 312 23.81 -23.35 14.95
CA THR A 312 23.96 -23.40 13.49
C THR A 312 24.82 -22.23 12.98
N PRO A 313 25.68 -22.45 11.96
CA PRO A 313 26.35 -21.36 11.24
C PRO A 313 25.44 -20.63 10.24
N GLU A 314 24.18 -21.05 10.11
CA GLU A 314 23.20 -20.40 9.23
C GLU A 314 22.81 -18.99 9.73
N PRO A 315 22.49 -18.05 8.83
CA PRO A 315 22.03 -16.71 9.22
C PRO A 315 20.64 -16.75 9.87
N VAL A 316 20.55 -16.41 11.15
CA VAL A 316 19.28 -16.33 11.89
C VAL A 316 19.03 -14.89 12.34
N PRO A 317 18.23 -14.10 11.60
CA PRO A 317 17.92 -12.72 11.99
C PRO A 317 17.11 -12.68 13.29
N SER A 318 17.55 -11.84 14.25
CA SER A 318 17.05 -11.84 15.64
C SER A 318 15.74 -11.06 15.86
N THR A 319 15.20 -10.36 14.86
CA THR A 319 13.99 -9.54 14.98
C THR A 319 13.14 -9.60 13.70
N LYS A 320 11.81 -9.43 13.84
CA LYS A 320 10.92 -9.10 12.71
C LYS A 320 11.54 -7.89 11.98
N PRO A 321 11.88 -7.98 10.69
CA PRO A 321 12.44 -6.84 10.00
C PRO A 321 11.41 -5.70 10.06
N ALA A 322 11.80 -4.53 10.58
CA ALA A 322 10.97 -3.32 10.53
C ALA A 322 10.70 -2.87 9.07
N LYS A 323 11.42 -3.46 8.11
CA LYS A 323 11.33 -3.26 6.67
C LYS A 323 11.87 -4.51 5.96
N PRO A 324 11.29 -4.96 4.84
CA PRO A 324 11.90 -6.00 4.00
C PRO A 324 13.35 -5.63 3.68
N ALA A 325 14.28 -6.58 3.77
CA ALA A 325 15.67 -6.35 3.39
C ALA A 325 15.72 -5.90 1.92
N ALA A 326 16.56 -4.90 1.63
CA ALA A 326 16.64 -4.23 0.34
C ALA A 326 17.32 -5.13 -0.71
N GLY A 327 16.58 -6.08 -1.26
CA GLY A 327 16.92 -6.77 -2.49
C GLY A 327 16.05 -6.29 -3.65
N HIS A 328 16.47 -6.57 -4.88
CA HIS A 328 15.77 -6.12 -6.10
C HIS A 328 14.55 -7.00 -6.45
N GLY A 329 14.23 -8.01 -5.63
CA GLY A 329 13.12 -8.94 -5.81
C GLY A 329 13.28 -9.88 -7.00
N ASN A 330 14.50 -10.07 -7.48
CA ASN A 330 14.78 -10.70 -8.78
C ASN A 330 16.04 -11.58 -8.79
N THR A 331 16.64 -11.92 -7.65
CA THR A 331 17.76 -12.86 -7.62
C THR A 331 17.28 -14.29 -7.38
N PHE A 332 18.05 -15.27 -7.85
CA PHE A 332 17.83 -16.66 -7.51
C PHE A 332 19.15 -17.31 -7.11
N VAL A 333 19.03 -18.38 -6.31
CA VAL A 333 20.14 -19.26 -6.01
C VAL A 333 19.69 -20.71 -6.03
N ILE A 334 20.57 -21.59 -6.48
CA ILE A 334 20.44 -23.04 -6.38
C ILE A 334 21.58 -23.52 -5.50
N GLN A 335 21.25 -24.08 -4.34
CA GLN A 335 22.25 -24.66 -3.43
C GLN A 335 22.20 -26.18 -3.52
N GLU A 336 23.36 -26.80 -3.73
CA GLU A 336 23.53 -28.24 -3.59
C GLU A 336 23.63 -28.59 -2.11
N HIS A 337 22.68 -29.38 -1.61
CA HIS A 337 22.58 -29.75 -0.20
C HIS A 337 22.79 -31.24 0.02
N HIS A 338 23.94 -31.59 0.60
CA HIS A 338 24.34 -32.93 1.00
C HIS A 338 23.80 -33.25 2.41
N ALA A 339 22.48 -33.30 2.53
CA ALA A 339 21.81 -33.73 3.75
C ALA A 339 21.77 -35.27 3.84
N ARG A 340 20.73 -35.86 4.46
CA ARG A 340 20.51 -37.33 4.44
C ARG A 340 20.46 -37.89 3.01
N ARG A 341 19.98 -37.08 2.07
CA ARG A 341 19.97 -37.34 0.62
C ARG A 341 20.37 -36.05 -0.09
N LEU A 342 21.13 -36.20 -1.16
CA LEU A 342 21.45 -35.08 -2.05
C LEU A 342 20.17 -34.51 -2.66
N HIS A 343 20.02 -33.20 -2.57
CA HIS A 343 18.99 -32.43 -3.26
C HIS A 343 19.51 -31.03 -3.56
N TYR A 344 18.74 -30.28 -4.36
CA TYR A 344 19.07 -28.92 -4.74
C TYR A 344 18.00 -27.99 -4.22
N ASP A 345 18.37 -27.06 -3.35
CA ASP A 345 17.46 -26.01 -2.89
C ASP A 345 17.41 -24.91 -3.94
N PHE A 346 16.30 -24.83 -4.65
CA PHE A 346 16.02 -23.74 -5.57
C PHE A 346 15.28 -22.62 -4.84
N ARG A 347 15.84 -21.42 -4.87
CA ARG A 347 15.37 -20.29 -4.08
C ARG A 347 15.22 -19.05 -4.95
N LEU A 348 14.08 -18.38 -4.82
CA LEU A 348 13.75 -17.15 -5.53
C LEU A 348 13.58 -16.02 -4.52
N GLU A 349 14.32 -14.94 -4.71
CA GLU A 349 14.12 -13.72 -3.93
C GLU A 349 12.76 -13.11 -4.29
N ARG A 350 11.87 -13.00 -3.31
CA ARG A 350 10.54 -12.40 -3.47
C ARG A 350 10.07 -11.82 -2.14
N ASP A 351 9.48 -10.63 -2.18
CA ASP A 351 8.85 -9.97 -1.04
C ASP A 351 9.72 -9.94 0.25
N GLY A 352 11.04 -9.77 0.07
CA GLY A 352 12.01 -9.66 1.17
C GLY A 352 12.49 -10.97 1.77
N VAL A 353 12.15 -12.12 1.17
CA VAL A 353 12.62 -13.46 1.57
C VAL A 353 13.07 -14.29 0.35
N LEU A 354 13.67 -15.44 0.62
CA LEU A 354 13.95 -16.48 -0.36
C LEU A 354 12.86 -17.54 -0.31
N VAL A 355 11.94 -17.50 -1.27
CA VAL A 355 10.90 -18.53 -1.46
C VAL A 355 11.58 -19.78 -1.99
N SER A 356 11.38 -20.91 -1.33
CA SER A 356 12.31 -22.04 -1.41
C SER A 356 11.64 -23.37 -1.73
N TRP A 357 12.29 -24.15 -2.61
CA TRP A 357 11.90 -25.52 -2.93
C TRP A 357 13.11 -26.45 -2.87
N ALA A 358 12.96 -27.57 -2.18
CA ALA A 358 13.88 -28.69 -2.26
C ALA A 358 13.58 -29.52 -3.51
N VAL A 359 14.52 -29.60 -4.44
CA VAL A 359 14.39 -30.28 -5.74
C VAL A 359 15.37 -31.45 -5.81
N PRO A 360 14.94 -32.70 -5.57
CA PRO A 360 15.86 -33.84 -5.45
C PRO A 360 16.73 -34.12 -6.69
N LYS A 361 16.23 -33.77 -7.88
CA LYS A 361 16.91 -33.99 -9.17
C LYS A 361 17.36 -32.68 -9.84
N ASN A 362 17.46 -31.59 -9.07
CA ASN A 362 17.63 -30.23 -9.57
C ASN A 362 16.51 -29.80 -10.54
N LEU A 363 16.52 -28.58 -11.07
CA LEU A 363 15.58 -28.16 -12.10
C LEU A 363 15.78 -28.97 -13.40
N PRO A 364 14.70 -29.28 -14.15
CA PRO A 364 14.78 -30.14 -15.32
C PRO A 364 15.58 -29.49 -16.46
N GLY A 365 16.56 -30.21 -16.99
CA GLY A 365 17.37 -29.72 -18.13
C GLY A 365 16.64 -29.72 -19.47
N THR A 366 15.50 -30.39 -19.59
CA THR A 366 14.73 -30.51 -20.85
C THR A 366 13.23 -30.30 -20.61
N THR A 367 12.50 -30.03 -21.68
CA THR A 367 11.04 -29.82 -21.64
C THR A 367 10.23 -31.13 -21.58
N SER A 368 10.91 -32.29 -21.68
CA SER A 368 10.28 -33.61 -21.75
C SER A 368 10.08 -34.28 -20.38
N VAL A 369 10.63 -33.69 -19.31
CA VAL A 369 10.59 -34.25 -17.96
C VAL A 369 10.17 -33.18 -16.96
N ASN A 370 9.42 -33.62 -15.94
CA ASN A 370 9.06 -32.81 -14.79
C ASN A 370 9.81 -33.34 -13.58
N HIS A 371 10.33 -32.44 -12.75
CA HIS A 371 10.99 -32.81 -11.50
C HIS A 371 10.10 -32.40 -10.33
N LEU A 372 10.04 -33.23 -9.29
CA LEU A 372 9.40 -32.87 -8.03
C LEU A 372 10.18 -31.73 -7.38
N ALA A 373 9.46 -30.71 -6.92
CA ALA A 373 9.95 -29.61 -6.11
C ALA A 373 9.10 -29.56 -4.84
N VAL A 374 9.70 -29.71 -3.68
CA VAL A 374 8.98 -29.67 -2.39
C VAL A 374 9.17 -28.29 -1.80
N HIS A 375 8.09 -27.53 -1.64
CA HIS A 375 8.11 -26.19 -1.06
C HIS A 375 8.49 -26.26 0.41
N THR A 376 9.54 -25.54 0.79
CA THR A 376 10.08 -25.50 2.16
C THR A 376 9.75 -24.17 2.83
N GLU A 377 10.17 -23.98 4.08
CA GLU A 377 10.09 -22.68 4.73
C GLU A 377 10.88 -21.60 3.95
N ASP A 378 10.41 -20.35 4.00
CA ASP A 378 11.13 -19.23 3.39
C ASP A 378 12.42 -18.95 4.17
N HIS A 379 13.47 -18.52 3.46
CA HIS A 379 14.78 -18.27 4.05
C HIS A 379 15.11 -16.76 4.02
N PRO A 380 15.95 -16.27 4.96
CA PRO A 380 16.40 -14.87 4.93
C PRO A 380 17.26 -14.60 3.70
N LEU A 381 17.31 -13.35 3.21
CA LEU A 381 18.06 -13.01 2.00
C LEU A 381 19.56 -13.30 2.14
N GLU A 382 20.11 -13.12 3.34
CA GLU A 382 21.50 -13.44 3.68
C GLU A 382 21.82 -14.92 3.48
N TYR A 383 20.82 -15.80 3.51
CA TYR A 383 21.00 -17.23 3.23
C TYR A 383 21.37 -17.48 1.76
N GLY A 384 21.07 -16.55 0.85
CA GLY A 384 21.33 -16.68 -0.58
C GLY A 384 22.83 -16.76 -0.91
N SER A 385 23.69 -16.23 -0.05
CA SER A 385 25.15 -16.29 -0.17
C SER A 385 25.80 -17.32 0.78
N PHE A 386 25.00 -18.12 1.50
CA PHE A 386 25.52 -19.08 2.46
C PHE A 386 26.10 -20.33 1.78
N GLU A 387 27.31 -20.69 2.18
CA GLU A 387 27.95 -21.99 1.94
C GLU A 387 28.57 -22.47 3.26
N GLY A 388 28.46 -23.76 3.57
CA GLY A 388 28.97 -24.27 4.84
C GLY A 388 28.53 -25.68 5.18
N ASN A 389 28.90 -26.13 6.38
CA ASN A 389 28.48 -27.43 6.93
C ASN A 389 27.56 -27.18 8.12
N ILE A 390 26.29 -27.60 8.00
CA ILE A 390 25.30 -27.55 9.07
C ILE A 390 25.56 -28.73 10.02
N PRO A 391 25.78 -28.51 11.34
CA PRO A 391 26.17 -29.55 12.28
C PRO A 391 25.18 -30.72 12.39
N LYS A 392 25.71 -31.91 12.70
CA LYS A 392 24.89 -33.11 12.90
C LYS A 392 23.95 -32.93 14.10
N GLY A 393 22.66 -33.14 13.89
CA GLY A 393 21.62 -32.98 14.93
C GLY A 393 20.75 -31.74 14.73
N GLU A 394 21.26 -30.76 13.97
CA GLU A 394 20.48 -29.58 13.56
C GLU A 394 19.56 -29.89 12.38
N TYR A 395 18.49 -29.11 12.24
CA TYR A 395 17.60 -29.23 11.08
C TYR A 395 18.34 -28.86 9.80
N GLY A 396 18.27 -29.71 8.77
CA GLY A 396 19.04 -29.52 7.55
C GLY A 396 20.52 -29.90 7.65
N ALA A 397 20.94 -30.65 8.67
CA ALA A 397 22.32 -31.13 8.82
C ALA A 397 22.91 -31.69 7.50
N GLY A 398 24.06 -31.18 7.10
CA GLY A 398 24.67 -31.49 5.81
C GLY A 398 25.54 -30.36 5.25
N ARG A 399 26.27 -30.65 4.18
CA ARG A 399 27.08 -29.63 3.47
C ARG A 399 26.21 -28.89 2.45
N VAL A 400 26.28 -27.57 2.44
CA VAL A 400 25.59 -26.67 1.51
C VAL A 400 26.64 -25.93 0.67
N VAL A 401 26.49 -25.97 -0.65
CA VAL A 401 27.36 -25.30 -1.63
C VAL A 401 26.49 -24.63 -2.69
N ILE A 402 26.83 -23.42 -3.14
CA ILE A 402 26.11 -22.76 -4.22
C ILE A 402 26.43 -23.46 -5.54
N TRP A 403 25.42 -24.04 -6.15
CA TRP A 403 25.52 -24.71 -7.45
C TRP A 403 25.40 -23.71 -8.60
N ASP A 404 24.45 -22.79 -8.52
CA ASP A 404 24.31 -21.67 -9.46
C ASP A 404 23.60 -20.50 -8.78
N ALA A 405 23.82 -19.29 -9.28
CA ALA A 405 23.13 -18.09 -8.82
C ALA A 405 23.02 -17.10 -9.99
N GLY A 406 22.03 -16.22 -9.92
CA GLY A 406 21.81 -15.24 -10.96
C GLY A 406 20.57 -14.41 -10.71
N THR A 407 19.99 -13.89 -11.78
CA THR A 407 18.73 -13.13 -11.74
C THR A 407 17.61 -13.87 -12.45
N TYR A 408 16.38 -13.48 -12.19
CA TYR A 408 15.21 -14.01 -12.86
C TYR A 408 14.20 -12.93 -13.18
N GLU A 409 13.37 -13.19 -14.19
CA GLU A 409 12.18 -12.41 -14.51
C GLU A 409 10.94 -13.21 -14.12
N ALA A 410 10.04 -12.63 -13.35
CA ALA A 410 8.78 -13.28 -12.98
C ALA A 410 7.70 -12.97 -14.01
N GLU A 411 7.17 -13.99 -14.69
CA GLU A 411 5.98 -13.86 -15.52
C GLU A 411 4.70 -14.07 -14.71
N LYS A 412 4.75 -15.01 -13.76
CA LYS A 412 3.68 -15.30 -12.81
C LYS A 412 4.33 -15.72 -11.51
N PHE A 413 3.82 -15.23 -10.38
CA PHE A 413 4.34 -15.61 -9.08
C PHE A 413 3.18 -15.75 -8.10
N ASN A 414 2.62 -16.96 -8.02
CA ASN A 414 1.67 -17.34 -6.98
C ASN A 414 2.24 -18.56 -6.27
N ASP A 415 2.84 -18.37 -5.10
CA ASP A 415 3.46 -19.40 -4.27
C ASP A 415 2.49 -20.04 -3.25
N SER A 416 1.19 -19.84 -3.43
CA SER A 416 0.14 -20.43 -2.57
C SER A 416 0.22 -21.97 -2.52
N ALA A 417 0.02 -22.52 -1.32
CA ALA A 417 -0.17 -23.95 -1.09
C ALA A 417 -1.48 -24.50 -1.69
N GLU A 418 -2.35 -23.61 -2.20
CA GLU A 418 -3.57 -23.95 -2.93
C GLU A 418 -3.51 -23.34 -4.33
N LYS A 419 -3.39 -24.18 -5.37
CA LYS A 419 -3.37 -23.76 -6.79
C LYS A 419 -2.24 -22.77 -7.11
N GLY A 420 -1.11 -22.89 -6.42
CA GLY A 420 0.10 -22.14 -6.70
C GLY A 420 0.65 -22.40 -8.10
N GLU A 421 1.17 -21.35 -8.73
CA GLU A 421 1.87 -21.41 -10.00
C GLU A 421 2.89 -20.27 -10.08
N VAL A 422 4.17 -20.62 -10.25
CA VAL A 422 5.29 -19.68 -10.40
C VAL A 422 5.93 -19.93 -11.76
N ILE A 423 5.96 -18.92 -12.62
CA ILE A 423 6.60 -18.95 -13.94
C ILE A 423 7.68 -17.89 -13.98
N VAL A 424 8.92 -18.33 -14.18
CA VAL A 424 10.11 -17.47 -14.15
C VAL A 424 11.02 -17.76 -15.34
N ASN A 425 11.71 -16.73 -15.82
CA ASN A 425 12.80 -16.84 -16.77
C ASN A 425 14.13 -16.65 -16.03
N LEU A 426 14.96 -17.69 -15.95
CA LEU A 426 16.21 -17.68 -15.18
C LEU A 426 17.39 -17.22 -16.04
N HIS A 427 18.28 -16.45 -15.43
CA HIS A 427 19.53 -15.95 -16.00
C HIS A 427 20.70 -16.29 -15.07
N GLY A 428 21.09 -17.57 -15.07
CA GLY A 428 22.23 -18.09 -14.31
C GLY A 428 23.45 -18.40 -15.16
N SER A 429 24.52 -18.82 -14.48
CA SER A 429 25.76 -19.24 -15.14
C SER A 429 25.70 -20.69 -15.65
N ARG A 430 24.89 -21.54 -15.01
CA ARG A 430 24.73 -22.96 -15.34
C ARG A 430 23.32 -23.28 -15.83
N ILE A 431 22.31 -22.62 -15.28
CA ILE A 431 20.91 -22.78 -15.68
C ILE A 431 20.38 -21.47 -16.24
N SER A 432 19.61 -21.58 -17.32
CA SER A 432 18.93 -20.45 -17.93
C SER A 432 17.68 -20.91 -18.68
N GLY A 433 16.77 -19.97 -18.92
CA GLY A 433 15.54 -20.17 -19.66
C GLY A 433 14.31 -20.23 -18.76
N ARG A 434 13.16 -20.53 -19.38
CA ARG A 434 11.85 -20.40 -18.74
C ARG A 434 11.43 -21.67 -18.00
N TYR A 435 11.01 -21.51 -16.75
CA TYR A 435 10.56 -22.59 -15.87
C TYR A 435 9.20 -22.27 -15.25
N ALA A 436 8.38 -23.30 -15.09
CA ALA A 436 7.14 -23.26 -14.34
C ALA A 436 7.23 -24.20 -13.13
N LEU A 437 6.90 -23.71 -11.95
CA LEU A 437 6.61 -24.51 -10.77
C LEU A 437 5.10 -24.50 -10.57
N ILE A 438 4.49 -25.69 -10.59
CA ILE A 438 3.04 -25.86 -10.50
C ILE A 438 2.74 -26.65 -9.22
N GLN A 439 1.95 -26.07 -8.33
CA GLN A 439 1.52 -26.72 -7.11
C GLN A 439 0.56 -27.86 -7.43
N THR A 440 0.77 -29.01 -6.79
CA THR A 440 -0.03 -30.21 -7.01
C THR A 440 -0.79 -30.62 -5.76
N ASN A 441 -0.14 -30.64 -4.60
CA ASN A 441 -0.79 -30.98 -3.34
C ASN A 441 0.02 -30.47 -2.14
N GLY A 442 -0.56 -29.61 -1.30
CA GLY A 442 0.13 -28.98 -0.18
C GLY A 442 1.47 -28.36 -0.59
N ASP A 443 2.55 -28.92 -0.03
CA ASP A 443 3.95 -28.54 -0.28
C ASP A 443 4.57 -29.21 -1.53
N GLN A 444 3.85 -30.06 -2.26
CA GLN A 444 4.36 -30.73 -3.45
C GLN A 444 4.09 -29.93 -4.72
N TRP A 445 5.17 -29.62 -5.44
CA TRP A 445 5.16 -28.88 -6.70
C TRP A 445 5.88 -29.67 -7.79
N LEU A 446 5.58 -29.34 -9.05
CA LEU A 446 6.27 -29.84 -10.22
C LEU A 446 7.04 -28.70 -10.88
N ALA A 447 8.35 -28.85 -11.00
CA ALA A 447 9.19 -28.00 -11.83
C ALA A 447 9.21 -28.54 -13.27
N HIS A 448 8.89 -27.66 -14.21
CA HIS A 448 8.83 -27.94 -15.64
C HIS A 448 9.62 -26.89 -16.42
N ARG A 449 10.54 -27.31 -17.29
CA ARG A 449 11.20 -26.39 -18.23
C ARG A 449 10.26 -26.14 -19.40
N MET A 450 9.92 -24.88 -19.63
CA MET A 450 9.04 -24.49 -20.74
C MET A 450 9.83 -24.37 -22.04
N LYS A 451 9.13 -24.49 -23.17
CA LYS A 451 9.72 -24.16 -24.48
C LYS A 451 9.91 -22.65 -24.57
N ASP A 452 11.04 -22.23 -25.14
CA ASP A 452 11.25 -20.84 -25.48
C ASP A 452 10.14 -20.38 -26.42
N GLN A 453 9.37 -19.37 -26.00
CA GLN A 453 8.47 -18.70 -26.93
C GLN A 453 9.36 -17.89 -27.86
N LYS A 454 9.19 -18.06 -29.18
CA LYS A 454 9.76 -17.11 -30.14
C LYS A 454 9.13 -15.75 -29.87
N VAL A 455 9.79 -14.93 -29.06
CA VAL A 455 9.39 -13.55 -28.84
C VAL A 455 9.65 -12.83 -30.16
N PHE A 456 8.57 -12.37 -30.79
CA PHE A 456 8.64 -11.55 -31.97
C PHE A 456 9.36 -10.24 -31.60
N ARG A 457 10.60 -10.05 -32.04
CA ARG A 457 11.38 -8.83 -31.79
C ARG A 457 11.11 -7.86 -32.93
N PHE A 458 10.54 -6.70 -32.62
CA PHE A 458 10.29 -5.63 -33.60
C PHE A 458 11.59 -5.15 -34.27
N ASP A 459 12.70 -5.30 -33.56
CA ASP A 459 14.05 -4.88 -33.95
C ASP A 459 14.65 -5.79 -35.04
N GLU A 460 14.04 -6.95 -35.30
CA GLU A 460 14.41 -7.90 -36.37
C GLU A 460 13.54 -7.74 -37.63
N LEU A 461 12.66 -6.73 -37.67
CA LEU A 461 11.90 -6.37 -38.87
C LEU A 461 12.81 -5.64 -39.86
N TYR A 462 13.27 -6.37 -40.88
CA TYR A 462 13.76 -5.72 -42.09
C TYR A 462 12.57 -5.08 -42.81
N PRO A 463 12.66 -3.82 -43.27
CA PRO A 463 11.65 -3.28 -44.16
C PRO A 463 11.53 -4.22 -45.37
N MET A 464 10.31 -4.54 -45.80
CA MET A 464 10.08 -5.23 -47.06
C MET A 464 10.56 -4.30 -48.17
N LEU A 465 11.82 -4.44 -48.59
CA LEU A 465 12.33 -3.79 -49.77
C LEU A 465 11.58 -4.38 -50.97
N ALA A 466 11.06 -3.51 -51.83
CA ALA A 466 10.43 -3.95 -53.07
C ALA A 466 11.46 -4.72 -53.90
N SER A 467 11.16 -5.97 -54.19
CA SER A 467 11.92 -6.78 -55.15
C SER A 467 11.28 -6.67 -56.52
N GLU A 468 12.09 -6.46 -57.57
CA GLU A 468 11.60 -6.47 -58.94
C GLU A 468 11.01 -7.84 -59.30
N GLY A 469 9.79 -7.87 -59.83
CA GLY A 469 9.07 -9.11 -60.10
C GLY A 469 7.93 -8.91 -61.08
N SER A 470 7.53 -9.98 -61.77
CA SER A 470 6.45 -9.93 -62.76
C SER A 470 5.07 -10.06 -62.09
N VAL A 471 4.16 -9.15 -62.42
CA VAL A 471 2.76 -9.18 -61.95
C VAL A 471 1.97 -10.39 -62.49
N MET A 472 2.46 -11.07 -63.52
CA MET A 472 1.76 -12.19 -64.16
C MET A 472 1.60 -13.44 -63.27
N ARG A 473 2.35 -13.54 -62.17
CA ARG A 473 2.30 -14.70 -61.25
C ARG A 473 1.63 -14.41 -59.91
N LEU A 474 1.01 -13.24 -59.74
CA LEU A 474 0.38 -12.86 -58.48
C LEU A 474 -0.96 -13.59 -58.28
N LYS A 475 -1.20 -14.06 -57.05
CA LYS A 475 -2.50 -14.59 -56.63
C LYS A 475 -3.41 -13.42 -56.21
N ALA A 476 -4.73 -13.64 -56.25
CA ALA A 476 -5.74 -12.60 -55.94
C ALA A 476 -5.61 -11.94 -54.54
N SER A 477 -4.90 -12.57 -53.61
CA SER A 477 -4.63 -12.03 -52.27
C SER A 477 -3.33 -11.20 -52.17
N GLN A 478 -2.63 -10.99 -53.30
CA GLN A 478 -1.35 -10.30 -53.34
C GLN A 478 -1.46 -9.01 -54.13
N TRP A 479 -0.71 -7.99 -53.70
CA TRP A 479 -0.76 -6.64 -54.24
C TRP A 479 0.61 -6.27 -54.80
N ALA A 480 0.62 -5.54 -55.91
CA ALA A 480 1.82 -4.94 -56.48
C ALA A 480 1.57 -3.46 -56.77
N PHE A 481 2.64 -2.67 -56.75
CA PHE A 481 2.62 -1.26 -57.04
C PHE A 481 3.46 -1.01 -58.30
N GLU A 482 2.87 -0.43 -59.33
CA GLU A 482 3.58 -0.03 -60.55
C GLU A 482 3.94 1.46 -60.40
N GLY A 483 5.24 1.74 -60.23
CA GLY A 483 5.76 3.11 -60.22
C GLY A 483 5.80 3.67 -61.64
N LYS A 484 5.37 4.93 -61.82
CA LYS A 484 5.51 5.68 -63.08
C LYS A 484 6.90 6.26 -63.26
#